data_AF-A0A7S2QLU2-F1
#
_entry.id   AF-A0A7S2QLU2-F1
#
_cell.length_a   1.000
_cell.length_b   1.000
_cell.length_c   1.000
_cell.angle_alpha   90.00
_cell.angle_beta   90.00
_cell.angle_gamma   90.00
#
_symmetry.space_group_name_H-M   'P 1'
#
loop_
_entity.id
_entity.type
_entity.pdbx_description
1 polymer ?
#
loop_
_entity_poly.entity_id
_entity_poly.type
_entity_poly.pdbx_seq_one_letter_code
_entity_poly.pdbx_strand_id
1 'polypeptide(L)'
;GAPAHRHQGLSQRHVQAVARVLPERLLAPLGYGDNAVASWVRAADGPQDAAGWPTQRPPPFALSVAGTWNGFSPEAMEWRGGAFTHTLAVGASGKEAFQLLQDGQWGSTVYPSVPDASCYDGGWKVRGPDGHGHGKNWL
;
A
#
# COMPACT_ATOMS: atom_id res chain seq x y z
N GLY A 1 -19.75 -19.93 -20.18
CA GLY A 1 -18.64 -18.96 -20.05
C GLY A 1 -19.18 -17.73 -19.39
N ALA A 2 -18.72 -17.41 -18.18
CA ALA A 2 -19.09 -16.16 -17.50
C ALA A 2 -17.92 -15.17 -17.63
N PRO A 3 -18.19 -13.87 -17.86
CA PRO A 3 -17.14 -12.88 -18.07
C PRO A 3 -16.34 -12.69 -16.78
N ALA A 4 -15.01 -12.72 -16.89
CA ALA A 4 -14.11 -12.33 -15.82
C ALA A 4 -14.41 -10.87 -15.45
N HIS A 5 -14.97 -10.67 -14.26
CA HIS A 5 -15.15 -9.35 -13.69
C HIS A 5 -13.75 -8.74 -13.55
N ARG A 6 -13.51 -7.65 -14.29
CA ARG A 6 -12.27 -6.88 -14.21
C ARG A 6 -12.33 -6.10 -12.90
N HIS A 7 -11.81 -6.69 -11.83
CA HIS A 7 -11.89 -6.13 -10.49
C HIS A 7 -10.93 -4.93 -10.36
N GLN A 8 -11.47 -3.78 -10.00
CA GLN A 8 -10.70 -2.58 -9.68
C GLN A 8 -10.03 -2.79 -8.33
N GLY A 9 -8.69 -2.78 -8.29
CA GLY A 9 -7.91 -2.77 -7.06
C GLY A 9 -8.08 -1.46 -6.27
N LEU A 10 -7.14 -1.17 -5.36
CA LEU A 10 -7.05 0.08 -4.62
C LEU A 10 -7.42 1.29 -5.51
N SER A 11 -8.36 2.12 -5.07
CA SER A 11 -8.70 3.35 -5.80
C SER A 11 -7.45 4.21 -5.98
N GLN A 12 -7.39 5.00 -7.05
CA GLN A 12 -6.25 5.89 -7.32
C GLN A 12 -5.90 6.77 -6.10
N ARG A 13 -6.90 7.16 -5.31
CA ARG A 13 -6.74 7.92 -4.07
C ARG A 13 -5.94 7.17 -2.99
N HIS A 14 -6.12 5.85 -2.87
CA HIS A 14 -5.34 5.02 -1.94
C HIS A 14 -3.91 4.88 -2.38
N VAL A 15 -3.69 4.60 -3.67
CA VAL A 15 -2.35 4.49 -4.24
C VAL A 15 -1.57 5.80 -4.04
N GLN A 16 -2.22 6.94 -4.26
CA GLN A 16 -1.62 8.27 -4.03
C GLN A 16 -1.35 8.57 -2.55
N ALA A 17 -2.28 8.25 -1.65
CA ALA A 17 -2.09 8.48 -0.21
C ALA A 17 -0.96 7.61 0.36
N VAL A 18 -0.92 6.34 -0.01
CA VAL A 18 0.11 5.38 0.37
C VAL A 18 1.47 5.77 -0.24
N ALA A 19 1.51 6.16 -1.52
CA ALA A 19 2.73 6.60 -2.18
C ALA A 19 3.30 7.92 -1.65
N ARG A 20 2.49 8.79 -1.04
CA ARG A 20 2.99 10.02 -0.38
C ARG A 20 3.56 9.76 1.01
N VAL A 21 2.96 8.84 1.77
CA VAL A 21 3.32 8.60 3.18
C VAL A 21 4.48 7.61 3.31
N LEU A 22 4.55 6.60 2.43
CA LEU A 22 5.59 5.58 2.51
C LEU A 22 7.00 6.15 2.36
N PRO A 23 7.34 7.00 1.35
CA PRO A 23 8.72 7.45 1.14
C PRO A 23 9.30 8.22 2.34
N GLU A 24 8.55 9.13 2.95
CA GLU A 24 9.02 9.88 4.12
C GLU A 24 9.33 8.94 5.29
N ARG A 25 8.44 7.98 5.56
CA ARG A 25 8.54 7.13 6.75
C ARG A 25 9.49 5.94 6.58
N LEU A 26 9.68 5.46 5.34
CA LEU A 26 10.61 4.36 5.04
C LEU A 26 12.03 4.84 4.75
N LEU A 27 12.20 5.99 4.09
CA LEU A 27 13.53 6.39 3.60
C LEU A 27 14.33 7.17 4.65
N ALA A 28 13.67 7.94 5.52
CA ALA A 28 14.35 8.71 6.55
C ALA A 28 15.15 7.82 7.55
N PRO A 29 14.63 6.68 8.03
CA PRO A 29 15.40 5.77 8.89
C PRO A 29 16.56 5.05 8.16
N LEU A 30 16.51 4.97 6.83
CA LEU A 30 17.55 4.34 5.99
C LEU A 30 18.70 5.29 5.65
N GLY A 31 18.71 6.52 6.20
CA GLY A 31 19.76 7.51 5.98
C GLY A 31 19.66 8.29 4.67
N TYR A 32 18.54 8.17 3.95
CA TYR A 32 18.25 9.01 2.79
C TYR A 32 17.66 10.34 3.28
N GLY A 33 18.39 11.44 3.08
CA GLY A 33 17.98 12.78 3.53
C GLY A 33 16.90 13.45 2.67
N ASP A 34 16.43 14.61 3.11
CA ASP A 34 15.36 15.40 2.47
C ASP A 34 15.58 15.65 0.96
N ASN A 35 16.84 15.70 0.52
CA ASN A 35 17.19 15.87 -0.90
C ASN A 35 16.84 14.65 -1.77
N ALA A 36 16.90 13.44 -1.21
CA ALA A 36 16.44 12.24 -1.92
C ALA A 36 14.93 12.36 -2.16
N VAL A 37 14.16 12.65 -1.10
CA VAL A 37 12.71 12.90 -1.15
C VAL A 37 12.37 14.05 -2.12
N ALA A 38 13.08 15.17 -2.04
CA ALA A 38 12.88 16.35 -2.89
C ALA A 38 13.20 16.10 -4.37
N SER A 39 14.12 15.19 -4.69
CA SER A 39 14.44 14.82 -6.09
C SER A 39 13.27 14.10 -6.76
N TRP A 40 12.53 13.28 -5.99
CA TRP A 40 11.31 12.60 -6.46
C TRP A 40 10.13 13.57 -6.59
N VAL A 41 10.09 14.62 -5.76
CA VAL A 41 9.05 15.66 -5.81
C VAL A 41 9.33 16.72 -6.89
N ARG A 42 10.59 17.06 -7.18
CA ARG A 42 10.95 18.06 -8.22
C ARG A 42 10.93 17.55 -9.66
N ALA A 43 10.86 16.24 -9.88
CA ALA A 43 10.53 15.72 -11.21
C ALA A 43 9.07 16.05 -11.63
N ALA A 44 8.27 16.68 -10.76
CA ALA A 44 6.84 16.91 -10.90
C ALA A 44 6.43 18.36 -11.27
N ASP A 45 7.32 19.17 -11.83
CA ASP A 45 6.94 20.51 -12.34
C ASP A 45 6.30 20.41 -13.75
N GLY A 46 5.04 19.95 -13.79
CA GLY A 46 4.16 19.83 -14.97
C GLY A 46 2.95 18.92 -14.70
N PRO A 47 1.72 19.19 -15.20
CA PRO A 47 0.49 19.07 -14.42
C PRO A 47 0.13 17.67 -13.89
N GLN A 48 0.17 17.58 -12.55
CA GLN A 48 -0.69 16.83 -11.61
C GLN A 48 -0.85 15.31 -11.73
N ASP A 49 0.08 14.64 -12.41
CA ASP A 49 0.34 13.23 -12.15
C ASP A 49 1.19 13.10 -10.89
N ALA A 50 0.61 12.55 -9.82
CA ALA A 50 1.36 12.09 -8.66
C ALA A 50 2.28 10.95 -9.12
N ALA A 51 3.46 11.30 -9.63
CA ALA A 51 4.45 10.33 -10.09
C ALA A 51 4.82 9.46 -8.89
N GLY A 52 4.36 8.21 -8.95
CA GLY A 52 4.69 7.20 -7.96
C GLY A 52 6.18 6.90 -7.93
N TRP A 53 6.55 5.88 -7.16
CA TRP A 53 7.91 5.35 -7.14
C TRP A 53 8.47 5.18 -8.57
N PRO A 54 9.76 5.46 -8.82
CA PRO A 54 10.35 5.32 -10.15
C PRO A 54 10.06 3.94 -10.72
N THR A 55 9.35 3.88 -11.85
CA THR A 55 8.90 2.64 -12.46
C THR A 55 10.06 1.71 -12.83
N GLN A 56 11.27 2.25 -12.99
CA GLN A 56 12.48 1.54 -13.41
C GLN A 56 13.22 0.80 -12.30
N ARG A 57 12.95 1.06 -11.02
CA ARG A 57 13.59 0.35 -9.91
C ARG A 57 12.57 -0.03 -8.84
N PRO A 58 12.60 -1.26 -8.32
CA PRO A 58 11.78 -1.62 -7.18
C PRO A 58 12.23 -0.87 -5.92
N PRO A 59 11.33 -0.66 -4.95
CA PRO A 59 11.65 -0.17 -3.62
C PRO A 59 12.74 -0.98 -2.93
N PRO A 60 13.52 -0.37 -2.00
CA PRO A 60 14.53 -1.09 -1.23
C PRO A 60 13.92 -2.00 -0.14
N PHE A 61 12.63 -2.33 -0.27
CA PHE A 61 11.86 -3.19 0.63
C PHE A 61 10.90 -4.03 -0.21
N ALA A 62 10.51 -5.18 0.33
CA ALA A 62 9.40 -5.96 -0.20
C ALA A 62 8.10 -5.57 0.52
N LEU A 63 6.97 -5.77 -0.16
CA LEU A 63 5.65 -5.65 0.47
C LEU A 63 4.94 -7.00 0.39
N SER A 64 4.33 -7.39 1.49
CA SER A 64 3.43 -8.53 1.58
C SER A 64 2.04 -8.05 1.93
N VAL A 65 1.04 -8.84 1.57
CA VAL A 65 -0.35 -8.65 1.96
C VAL A 65 -0.84 -9.87 2.73
N ALA A 66 -1.59 -9.63 3.80
CA ALA A 66 -2.19 -10.66 4.63
C ALA A 66 -3.65 -10.28 4.88
N GLY A 67 -4.59 -11.19 4.65
CA GLY A 67 -6.00 -10.87 4.78
C GLY A 67 -6.90 -12.07 5.00
N THR A 68 -8.20 -11.81 5.03
CA THR A 68 -9.20 -12.84 5.36
C THR A 68 -9.21 -14.01 4.39
N TRP A 69 -8.88 -13.80 3.11
CA TRP A 69 -8.84 -14.85 2.08
C TRP A 69 -7.73 -15.90 2.30
N ASN A 70 -6.67 -15.55 3.04
CA ASN A 70 -5.53 -16.44 3.29
C ASN A 70 -5.24 -16.63 4.78
N GLY A 71 -6.25 -16.38 5.63
CA GLY A 71 -6.12 -16.55 7.09
C GLY A 71 -5.08 -15.63 7.71
N PHE A 72 -4.86 -14.45 7.12
CA PHE A 72 -3.79 -13.52 7.48
C PHE A 72 -2.39 -14.16 7.40
N SER A 73 -2.15 -15.07 6.46
CA SER A 73 -0.79 -15.49 6.13
C SER A 73 -0.15 -14.46 5.20
N PRO A 74 1.04 -13.89 5.49
CA PRO A 74 1.69 -12.95 4.58
C PRO A 74 2.03 -13.58 3.24
N GLU A 75 1.58 -12.96 2.15
CA GLU A 75 1.92 -13.33 0.78
C GLU A 75 2.66 -12.18 0.10
N ALA A 76 3.76 -12.48 -0.61
CA ALA A 76 4.54 -11.48 -1.31
C ALA A 76 3.74 -10.80 -2.44
N MET A 77 3.89 -9.48 -2.55
CA MET A 77 3.35 -8.70 -3.66
C MET A 77 4.40 -8.53 -4.75
N GLU A 78 3.94 -8.42 -6.00
CA GLU A 78 4.83 -8.23 -7.14
C GLU A 78 5.06 -6.75 -7.42
N TRP A 79 6.30 -6.35 -7.66
CA TRP A 79 6.60 -5.01 -8.17
C TRP A 79 6.37 -4.95 -9.67
N ARG A 80 5.36 -4.18 -10.11
CA ARG A 80 5.03 -4.00 -11.53
C ARG A 80 4.68 -2.54 -11.82
N GLY A 81 5.43 -1.92 -12.72
CA GLY A 81 5.08 -0.60 -13.27
C GLY A 81 4.97 0.54 -12.25
N GLY A 82 5.81 0.54 -11.20
CA GLY A 82 5.77 1.59 -10.17
C GLY A 82 4.86 1.30 -8.98
N ALA A 83 4.28 0.10 -8.87
CA ALA A 83 3.41 -0.29 -7.77
C ALA A 83 3.64 -1.75 -7.34
N PHE A 84 3.33 -2.03 -6.06
CA PHE A 84 3.15 -3.40 -5.59
C PHE A 84 1.75 -3.88 -5.95
N THR A 85 1.65 -5.03 -6.60
CA THR A 85 0.40 -5.63 -7.06
C THR A 85 0.20 -7.02 -6.46
N HIS A 86 -1.02 -7.33 -6.08
CA HIS A 86 -1.44 -8.66 -5.67
C HIS A 86 -2.85 -8.92 -6.21
N THR A 87 -3.09 -10.12 -6.71
CA THR A 87 -4.40 -10.53 -7.25
C THR A 87 -5.02 -11.53 -6.30
N LEU A 88 -6.25 -11.28 -5.88
CA LEU A 88 -7.01 -12.19 -5.03
C LEU A 88 -8.43 -12.37 -5.56
N ALA A 89 -9.07 -13.47 -5.16
CA ALA A 89 -10.49 -13.69 -5.37
C ALA A 89 -11.26 -13.25 -4.11
N VAL A 90 -12.21 -12.32 -4.29
CA VAL A 90 -13.11 -11.90 -3.20
C VAL A 90 -14.16 -12.99 -2.99
N GLY A 91 -14.35 -13.41 -1.74
CA GLY A 91 -15.33 -14.44 -1.39
C GLY A 91 -16.79 -13.99 -1.57
N ALA A 92 -17.71 -14.91 -1.28
CA ALA A 92 -19.16 -14.67 -1.41
C ALA A 92 -19.70 -13.55 -0.50
N SER A 93 -18.93 -13.13 0.51
CA SER A 93 -19.23 -11.97 1.36
C SER A 93 -19.18 -10.64 0.61
N GLY A 94 -18.49 -10.60 -0.55
CA GLY A 94 -18.24 -9.39 -1.32
C GLY A 94 -17.23 -8.43 -0.66
N LYS A 95 -16.57 -8.83 0.43
CA LYS A 95 -15.60 -8.00 1.16
C LYS A 95 -14.49 -8.85 1.78
N GLU A 96 -13.28 -8.30 1.80
CA GLU A 96 -12.09 -8.94 2.37
C GLU A 96 -11.29 -7.91 3.17
N ALA A 97 -10.90 -8.26 4.39
CA ALA A 97 -10.10 -7.39 5.24
C ALA A 97 -8.62 -7.73 5.12
N PHE A 98 -7.72 -6.73 5.11
CA PHE A 98 -6.29 -6.97 4.96
C PHE A 98 -5.37 -5.94 5.63
N GLN A 99 -4.10 -6.31 5.76
CA GLN A 99 -3.00 -5.43 6.11
C GLN A 99 -1.84 -5.60 5.12
N LEU A 100 -0.99 -4.58 5.05
CA LEU A 100 0.24 -4.61 4.26
C LEU A 100 1.42 -4.70 5.21
N LEU A 101 2.35 -5.61 4.95
CA LEU A 101 3.50 -5.87 5.80
C LEU A 101 4.77 -5.58 5.02
N GLN A 102 5.60 -4.67 5.54
CA GLN A 102 6.92 -4.45 4.99
C GLN A 102 7.80 -5.66 5.30
N ASP A 103 8.45 -6.21 4.27
CA ASP A 103 9.34 -7.37 4.35
C ASP A 103 8.68 -8.60 5.03
N GLY A 104 7.35 -8.70 4.93
CA GLY A 104 6.56 -9.77 5.54
C GLY A 104 6.50 -9.73 7.07
N GLN A 105 6.90 -8.63 7.71
CA GLN A 105 7.02 -8.53 9.17
C GLN A 105 5.78 -7.87 9.82
N TRP A 106 5.18 -8.56 10.79
CA TRP A 106 4.07 -8.01 11.61
C TRP A 106 4.49 -6.86 12.53
N GLY A 107 5.79 -6.73 12.83
CA GLY A 107 6.33 -5.55 13.53
C GLY A 107 6.44 -4.31 12.65
N SER A 108 6.18 -4.44 11.34
CA SER A 108 6.36 -3.40 10.33
C SER A 108 5.14 -3.36 9.39
N THR A 109 3.97 -3.09 9.97
CA THR A 109 2.69 -3.14 9.26
C THR A 109 2.23 -1.75 8.86
N VAL A 110 1.66 -1.63 7.65
CA VAL A 110 1.00 -0.44 7.12
C VAL A 110 -0.51 -0.66 7.16
N TYR A 111 -1.21 0.20 7.90
CA TYR A 111 -2.60 -0.03 8.32
C TYR A 111 -3.38 1.30 8.46
N PRO A 112 -4.71 1.29 8.50
CA PRO A 112 -5.51 2.50 8.71
C PRO A 112 -5.51 2.96 10.16
N SER A 113 -5.80 4.25 10.39
CA SER A 113 -5.93 4.81 11.74
C SER A 113 -7.12 4.28 12.53
N VAL A 114 -8.11 3.70 11.84
CA VAL A 114 -9.34 3.13 12.42
C VAL A 114 -9.56 1.73 11.83
N PRO A 115 -10.19 0.80 12.56
CA PRO A 115 -10.57 -0.51 12.02
C PRO A 115 -11.52 -0.40 10.83
N ASP A 116 -11.47 -1.40 9.94
CA ASP A 116 -12.36 -1.60 8.79
C ASP A 116 -12.49 -0.38 7.86
N ALA A 117 -11.39 0.38 7.69
CA ALA A 117 -11.39 1.56 6.84
C ALA A 117 -11.43 1.17 5.36
N SER A 118 -12.44 1.66 4.64
CA SER A 118 -12.60 1.45 3.20
C SER A 118 -12.35 2.71 2.35
N CYS A 119 -12.35 2.54 1.03
CA CYS A 119 -12.28 3.66 0.08
C CYS A 119 -13.51 4.56 0.07
N TYR A 120 -14.63 4.07 0.60
CA TYR A 120 -15.88 4.81 0.70
C TYR A 120 -15.93 5.67 1.97
N ASP A 121 -15.08 5.37 2.95
CA ASP A 121 -14.98 6.10 4.21
C ASP A 121 -14.06 7.32 4.08
N GLY A 122 -14.40 8.39 4.78
CA GLY A 122 -13.58 9.59 4.93
C GLY A 122 -12.88 9.66 6.28
N GLY A 123 -11.80 10.43 6.37
CA GLY A 123 -11.21 10.86 7.65
C GLY A 123 -10.22 9.89 8.30
N TRP A 124 -10.03 8.68 7.76
CA TRP A 124 -8.94 7.81 8.20
C TRP A 124 -7.58 8.27 7.64
N LYS A 125 -6.50 7.87 8.30
CA LYS A 125 -5.11 8.14 7.92
C LYS A 125 -4.35 6.83 7.77
N VAL A 126 -3.37 6.78 6.86
CA VAL A 126 -2.39 5.68 6.82
C VAL A 126 -1.47 5.77 8.05
N ARG A 127 -1.17 4.64 8.68
CA ARG A 127 -0.28 4.49 9.83
C ARG A 127 0.79 3.42 9.56
N GLY A 128 1.77 3.32 10.45
CA GLY A 128 2.95 2.50 10.24
C GLY A 128 3.99 3.12 9.29
N PRO A 129 4.94 2.30 8.77
CA PRO A 129 5.14 0.90 9.12
C PRO A 129 5.59 0.73 10.59
N ASP A 130 4.78 0.06 11.41
CA ASP A 130 5.07 -0.22 12.83
C ASP A 130 4.20 -1.39 13.35
N GLY A 131 4.41 -1.81 14.61
CA GLY A 131 3.72 -2.95 15.23
C GLY A 131 2.36 -2.65 15.88
N HIS A 132 1.79 -1.45 15.72
CA HIS A 132 0.52 -1.04 16.38
C HIS A 132 -0.72 -1.24 15.49
N GLY A 133 -0.57 -2.05 14.44
CA GLY A 133 -1.61 -2.33 13.45
C GLY A 133 -2.63 -3.39 13.86
N HIS A 134 -2.39 -4.15 14.93
CA HIS A 134 -3.28 -5.24 15.32
C HIS A 134 -4.75 -4.79 15.42
N GLY A 135 -5.64 -5.49 14.71
CA GLY A 135 -7.08 -5.19 14.65
C GLY A 135 -7.48 -3.98 13.79
N LYS A 136 -6.54 -3.35 13.08
CA LYS A 136 -6.81 -2.23 12.16
C LYS A 136 -6.59 -2.68 10.73
N ASN A 137 -7.63 -3.22 10.11
CA ASN A 137 -7.57 -3.72 8.73
C ASN A 137 -8.15 -2.70 7.76
N TRP A 138 -7.63 -2.71 6.54
CA TRP A 138 -8.30 -2.14 5.38
C TRP A 138 -9.47 -3.05 4.98
N LEU A 139 -10.56 -2.46 4.48
CA LEU A 139 -11.73 -3.17 3.95
C LEU A 139 -12.00 -2.82 2.48
#